data_AF-A0A0F9HXQ2-F1
#
_entry.id   AF-A0A0F9HXQ2-F1
#
_cell.length_a   1.000
_cell.length_b   1.000
_cell.length_c   1.000
_cell.angle_alpha   90.00
_cell.angle_beta   90.00
_cell.angle_gamma   90.00
#
_symmetry.space_group_name_H-M   'P 1'
#
loop_
_entity.id
_entity.type
_entity.pdbx_description
1 polymer ?
#
loop_
_entity_poly.entity_id
_entity_poly.type
_entity_poly.pdbx_seq_one_letter_code
_entity_poly.pdbx_strand_id
1 'polypeptide(L)'
;MEITIIGTGYVGLVSGACFAEMGHIVTCLDVDEEKIKMLNESHMPIYEPSLEELVKKNQKGKRLFFTTDYKKAIKNAMVCFICVPTPSRDDGSCNTSYIEEVAKTIGSLIDDYKIVVTKSTAEVGTTFRVKNIILEELKNRDLKIDFDVVSNPEFLKEGTAVSDFESGHEIDFYDSTLVLSWSGIILFPETVLE
;
A
#
# COMPACT_ATOMS: atom_id res chain seq x y z
N MET A 1 1.09 -0.67 14.37
CA MET A 1 2.16 -0.16 13.49
C MET A 1 1.61 0.95 12.62
N GLU A 2 2.49 1.76 12.04
CA GLU A 2 2.11 2.81 11.08
C GLU A 2 2.22 2.27 9.65
N ILE A 3 1.15 2.44 8.87
CA ILE A 3 1.01 1.94 7.50
C ILE A 3 0.65 3.11 6.60
N THR A 4 1.28 3.18 5.44
CA THR A 4 0.89 4.09 4.38
C THR A 4 0.28 3.34 3.21
N ILE A 5 -0.86 3.81 2.74
CA ILE A 5 -1.53 3.30 1.54
C ILE A 5 -1.45 4.38 0.46
N ILE A 6 -0.81 4.08 -0.67
CA ILE A 6 -0.62 5.02 -1.77
C ILE A 6 -1.60 4.66 -2.90
N GLY A 7 -2.56 5.56 -3.13
CA GLY A 7 -3.72 5.35 -3.98
C GLY A 7 -4.96 5.09 -3.12
N THR A 8 -5.99 5.92 -3.31
CA THR A 8 -7.30 5.80 -2.62
C THR A 8 -8.42 5.45 -3.59
N GLY A 9 -8.08 4.65 -4.62
CA GLY A 9 -9.07 3.87 -5.35
C GLY A 9 -9.67 2.78 -4.46
N TYR A 10 -10.55 1.97 -5.03
CA TYR A 10 -11.25 0.90 -4.33
C TYR A 10 -10.33 0.00 -3.47
N VAL A 11 -9.29 -0.59 -4.07
CA VAL A 11 -8.34 -1.47 -3.37
C VAL A 11 -7.67 -0.77 -2.19
N GLY A 12 -7.13 0.43 -2.42
CA GLY A 12 -6.39 1.16 -1.40
C GLY A 12 -7.26 1.67 -0.27
N LEU A 13 -8.43 2.24 -0.59
CA LEU A 13 -9.32 2.80 0.42
C LEU A 13 -9.91 1.71 1.32
N VAL A 14 -10.33 0.59 0.75
CA VAL A 14 -10.82 -0.57 1.52
C VAL A 14 -9.70 -1.14 2.39
N SER A 15 -8.52 -1.39 1.83
CA SER A 15 -7.38 -1.92 2.58
C SER A 15 -7.00 -1.00 3.74
N GLY A 16 -6.93 0.31 3.49
CA GLY A 16 -6.58 1.30 4.52
C GLY A 16 -7.60 1.39 5.64
N ALA A 17 -8.90 1.35 5.31
CA ALA A 17 -9.96 1.34 6.31
C ALA A 17 -9.93 0.05 7.16
N CYS A 18 -9.72 -1.12 6.53
CA CYS A 18 -9.65 -2.39 7.23
C CYS A 18 -8.40 -2.51 8.11
N PHE A 19 -7.22 -2.08 7.65
CA PHE A 19 -6.03 -2.04 8.50
C PHE A 19 -6.20 -1.11 9.70
N ALA A 20 -6.88 0.03 9.54
CA ALA A 20 -7.18 0.92 10.65
C ALA A 20 -8.15 0.30 11.64
N GLU A 21 -9.14 -0.45 11.16
CA GLU A 21 -10.09 -1.22 11.98
C GLU A 21 -9.38 -2.31 12.79
N MET A 22 -8.36 -2.96 12.21
CA MET A 22 -7.47 -3.91 12.88
C MET A 22 -6.53 -3.27 13.93
N GLY A 23 -6.61 -1.95 14.13
CA GLY A 23 -5.88 -1.23 15.17
C GLY A 23 -4.56 -0.62 14.73
N HIS A 24 -4.25 -0.63 13.43
CA HIS A 24 -3.09 0.08 12.90
C HIS A 24 -3.35 1.59 12.76
N ILE A 25 -2.28 2.37 12.69
CA ILE A 25 -2.34 3.78 12.32
C ILE A 25 -2.08 3.84 10.83
N VAL A 26 -3.04 4.33 10.06
CA VAL A 26 -3.02 4.29 8.60
C VAL A 26 -3.10 5.70 8.03
N THR A 27 -2.17 6.03 7.13
CA THR A 27 -2.23 7.23 6.30
C THR A 27 -2.48 6.83 4.86
N CYS A 28 -3.67 7.19 4.35
CA CYS A 28 -4.04 7.03 2.96
C CYS A 28 -3.62 8.28 2.16
N LEU A 29 -2.82 8.08 1.13
CA LEU A 29 -2.25 9.10 0.27
C LEU A 29 -2.86 8.99 -1.13
N ASP A 30 -3.25 10.11 -1.72
CA ASP A 30 -3.62 10.20 -3.14
C ASP A 30 -3.12 11.53 -3.72
N VAL A 31 -2.91 11.58 -5.03
CA VAL A 31 -2.54 12.81 -5.73
C VAL A 31 -3.75 13.69 -6.02
N ASP A 32 -4.95 13.11 -5.99
CA ASP A 32 -6.21 13.81 -6.18
C ASP A 32 -6.63 14.58 -4.91
N GLU A 33 -6.40 15.90 -4.94
CA GLU A 33 -6.70 16.78 -3.82
C GLU A 33 -8.20 16.85 -3.50
N GLU A 34 -9.08 16.78 -4.51
CA GLU A 34 -10.53 16.84 -4.32
C GLU A 34 -11.01 15.59 -3.60
N LYS A 35 -10.52 14.41 -4.02
CA LYS A 35 -10.81 13.14 -3.36
C LYS A 35 -10.32 13.11 -1.92
N ILE A 36 -9.10 13.58 -1.65
CA ILE A 36 -8.57 13.66 -0.28
C ILE A 36 -9.35 14.65 0.58
N LYS A 37 -9.82 15.77 0.01
CA LYS A 37 -10.69 16.71 0.71
C LYS A 37 -12.01 16.06 1.10
N MET A 38 -12.68 15.37 0.16
CA MET A 38 -13.92 14.63 0.42
C MET A 38 -13.72 13.60 1.54
N LEU A 39 -12.67 12.79 1.46
CA LEU A 39 -12.36 11.77 2.46
C LEU A 39 -12.09 12.37 3.85
N ASN A 40 -11.39 13.50 3.94
CA ASN A 40 -11.18 14.21 5.20
C ASN A 40 -12.47 14.78 5.81
N GLU A 41 -13.46 15.10 4.97
CA GLU A 41 -14.82 15.48 5.36
C GLU A 41 -15.74 14.25 5.58
N SER A 42 -15.17 13.04 5.59
CA SER A 42 -15.89 11.76 5.69
C SER A 42 -16.94 11.52 4.59
N HIS A 43 -16.76 12.13 3.42
CA HIS A 43 -17.55 11.87 2.22
C HIS A 43 -16.84 10.84 1.34
N MET A 44 -17.55 9.77 0.99
CA MET A 44 -16.97 8.66 0.23
C MET A 44 -16.96 8.95 -1.28
N PRO A 45 -15.82 8.78 -1.96
CA PRO A 45 -15.74 8.94 -3.42
C PRO A 45 -16.24 7.71 -4.19
N ILE A 46 -16.47 6.59 -3.49
CA ILE A 46 -16.94 5.31 -4.04
C ILE A 46 -18.06 4.75 -3.15
N TYR A 47 -18.93 3.94 -3.73
CA TYR A 47 -19.92 3.18 -2.96
C TYR A 47 -19.38 1.78 -2.69
N GLU A 48 -19.24 1.44 -1.41
CA GLU A 48 -18.90 0.10 -0.94
C GLU A 48 -19.62 -0.14 0.39
N PRO A 49 -20.38 -1.24 0.54
CA PRO A 49 -21.06 -1.55 1.80
C PRO A 49 -20.11 -1.53 3.00
N SER A 50 -20.57 -0.94 4.12
CA SER A 50 -19.84 -0.80 5.38
C SER A 50 -18.59 0.09 5.37
N LEU A 51 -18.07 0.49 4.20
CA LEU A 51 -16.83 1.26 4.11
C LEU A 51 -16.94 2.66 4.72
N GLU A 52 -18.05 3.37 4.46
CA GLU A 52 -18.27 4.71 5.01
C GLU A 52 -18.26 4.72 6.54
N GLU A 53 -18.89 3.72 7.16
CA GLU A 53 -18.94 3.56 8.61
C GLU A 53 -17.55 3.26 9.18
N LEU A 54 -16.78 2.37 8.53
CA LEU A 54 -15.40 2.06 8.90
C LEU A 54 -14.49 3.29 8.83
N VAL A 55 -14.59 4.07 7.75
CA VAL A 55 -13.80 5.30 7.57
C VAL A 55 -14.13 6.31 8.67
N LYS A 56 -15.41 6.61 8.89
CA LYS A 56 -15.85 7.54 9.95
C LYS A 56 -15.40 7.10 11.34
N LYS A 57 -15.57 5.81 11.66
CA LYS A 57 -15.16 5.22 12.93
C LYS A 57 -13.65 5.38 13.16
N ASN A 58 -12.82 5.06 12.17
CA ASN A 58 -11.37 5.07 12.32
C ASN A 58 -10.75 6.47 12.20
N GLN A 59 -11.38 7.41 11.49
CA GLN A 59 -11.05 8.83 11.57
C GLN A 59 -11.32 9.39 12.97
N LYS A 60 -12.52 9.12 13.54
CA LYS A 60 -12.86 9.52 14.92
C LYS A 60 -11.92 8.88 15.94
N GLY A 61 -11.51 7.64 15.70
CA GLY A 61 -10.53 6.91 16.50
C GLY A 61 -9.08 7.34 16.32
N LYS A 62 -8.80 8.33 15.44
CA LYS A 62 -7.44 8.80 15.11
C LYS A 62 -6.50 7.68 14.63
N ARG A 63 -7.07 6.72 13.89
CA ARG A 63 -6.34 5.61 13.27
C ARG A 63 -6.30 5.69 11.76
N LEU A 64 -7.15 6.49 11.12
CA LEU A 64 -7.18 6.67 9.67
C LEU A 64 -7.03 8.15 9.32
N PHE A 65 -6.05 8.47 8.48
CA PHE A 65 -5.72 9.81 8.05
C PHE A 65 -5.64 9.86 6.51
N PHE A 66 -5.95 11.02 5.93
CA PHE A 66 -5.86 11.23 4.48
C PHE A 66 -4.97 12.43 4.17
N THR A 67 -4.12 12.33 3.16
CA THR A 67 -3.21 13.41 2.76
C THR A 67 -2.84 13.32 1.28
N THR A 68 -2.29 14.41 0.75
CA THR A 68 -1.64 14.48 -0.57
C THR A 68 -0.11 14.61 -0.43
N ASP A 69 0.39 14.71 0.80
CA ASP A 69 1.81 14.92 1.10
C ASP A 69 2.53 13.58 1.30
N TYR A 70 3.31 13.19 0.28
CA TYR A 70 4.16 12.00 0.31
C TYR A 70 5.14 11.99 1.49
N LYS A 71 5.75 13.13 1.83
CA LYS A 71 6.72 13.21 2.93
C LYS A 71 6.04 12.90 4.25
N LYS A 72 4.87 13.49 4.48
CA LYS A 72 4.07 13.24 5.68
C LYS A 72 3.63 11.77 5.77
N ALA A 73 3.18 11.20 4.65
CA ALA A 73 2.72 9.80 4.62
C ALA A 73 3.86 8.81 4.85
N ILE A 74 5.02 8.99 4.22
CA ILE A 74 6.10 7.99 4.26
C ILE A 74 6.91 8.06 5.56
N LYS A 75 7.10 9.26 6.13
CA LYS A 75 8.05 9.49 7.23
C LYS A 75 7.94 8.46 8.36
N ASN A 76 6.74 8.27 8.91
CA ASN A 76 6.56 7.40 10.07
C ASN A 76 6.10 5.98 9.73
N ALA A 77 5.73 5.71 8.47
CA ALA A 77 5.19 4.42 8.08
C ALA A 77 6.27 3.33 8.15
N MET A 78 5.98 2.16 8.71
CA MET A 78 6.87 0.99 8.62
C MET A 78 6.64 0.24 7.31
N VAL A 79 5.39 0.27 6.82
CA VAL A 79 4.96 -0.44 5.61
C VAL A 79 4.28 0.55 4.66
N CYS A 80 4.69 0.54 3.39
CA CYS A 80 4.12 1.36 2.33
C CYS A 80 3.47 0.46 1.27
N PHE A 81 2.15 0.44 1.20
CA PHE A 81 1.41 -0.26 0.15
C PHE A 81 1.23 0.64 -1.07
N ILE A 82 1.57 0.10 -2.25
CA ILE A 82 1.32 0.70 -3.55
C ILE A 82 0.01 0.10 -4.09
N CYS A 83 -1.03 0.93 -4.13
CA CYS A 83 -2.40 0.60 -4.55
C CYS A 83 -2.88 1.53 -5.68
N VAL A 84 -1.97 1.94 -6.56
CA VAL A 84 -2.25 2.81 -7.71
C VAL A 84 -2.78 2.01 -8.90
N PRO A 85 -3.56 2.61 -9.81
CA PRO A 85 -4.10 1.90 -10.95
C PRO A 85 -3.01 1.46 -11.93
N THR A 86 -3.26 0.33 -12.60
CA THR A 86 -2.43 -0.25 -13.65
C THR A 86 -3.27 -0.49 -14.91
N PRO A 87 -3.72 0.59 -15.59
CA PRO A 87 -4.59 0.44 -16.74
C PRO A 87 -3.92 -0.36 -17.86
N SER A 88 -4.71 -1.09 -18.64
CA SER A 88 -4.22 -1.78 -19.83
C SER A 88 -3.76 -0.78 -20.90
N ARG A 89 -2.66 -1.09 -21.56
CA ARG A 89 -2.17 -0.40 -22.77
C ARG A 89 -2.91 -0.92 -24.00
N ASP A 90 -2.75 -0.22 -25.13
CA ASP A 90 -3.36 -0.60 -26.42
C ASP A 90 -2.98 -2.01 -26.89
N ASP A 91 -1.81 -2.52 -26.49
CA ASP A 91 -1.32 -3.87 -26.78
C ASP A 91 -1.74 -4.93 -25.74
N GLY A 92 -2.54 -4.55 -24.74
CA GLY A 92 -3.03 -5.42 -23.67
C GLY A 92 -2.06 -5.58 -22.49
N SER A 93 -0.85 -5.03 -22.55
CA SER A 93 0.09 -5.05 -21.43
C SER A 93 -0.35 -4.12 -20.29
N CYS A 94 0.10 -4.37 -19.06
CA CYS A 94 -0.22 -3.51 -17.92
C CYS A 94 0.64 -2.25 -17.93
N ASN A 95 0.04 -1.07 -17.77
CA ASN A 95 0.80 0.15 -17.54
C ASN A 95 1.27 0.26 -16.08
N THR A 96 2.53 -0.05 -15.81
CA THR A 96 3.16 0.04 -14.49
C THR A 96 3.76 1.41 -14.17
N SER A 97 3.61 2.42 -15.03
CA SER A 97 4.25 3.73 -14.85
C SER A 97 3.93 4.37 -13.50
N TYR A 98 2.69 4.25 -13.04
CA TYR A 98 2.28 4.77 -11.74
C TYR A 98 2.97 4.07 -10.56
N ILE A 99 3.17 2.74 -10.65
CA ILE A 99 3.91 1.98 -9.63
C ILE A 99 5.37 2.46 -9.59
N GLU A 100 5.98 2.65 -10.75
CA GLU A 100 7.36 3.09 -10.89
C GLU A 100 7.57 4.53 -10.39
N GLU A 101 6.63 5.44 -10.66
CA GLU A 101 6.64 6.81 -10.13
C GLU A 101 6.51 6.84 -8.61
N VAL A 102 5.63 6.01 -8.04
CA VAL A 102 5.53 5.85 -6.58
C VAL A 102 6.82 5.27 -6.00
N ALA A 103 7.41 4.26 -6.63
CA ALA A 103 8.67 3.66 -6.20
C ALA A 103 9.82 4.70 -6.20
N LYS A 104 9.93 5.54 -7.24
CA LYS A 104 10.89 6.66 -7.28
C LYS A 104 10.66 7.62 -6.13
N THR A 105 9.40 7.98 -5.90
CA THR A 105 9.03 8.91 -4.84
C THR A 105 9.39 8.34 -3.46
N ILE A 106 9.08 7.07 -3.20
CA ILE A 106 9.49 6.37 -1.98
C ILE A 106 11.02 6.41 -1.85
N GLY A 107 11.76 5.94 -2.85
CA GLY A 107 13.23 5.91 -2.82
C GLY A 107 13.87 7.30 -2.62
N SER A 108 13.22 8.36 -3.10
CA SER A 108 13.67 9.74 -2.89
C SER A 108 13.41 10.28 -1.47
N LEU A 109 12.53 9.64 -0.70
CA LEU A 109 12.05 10.14 0.59
C LEU A 109 12.41 9.27 1.80
N ILE A 110 12.60 7.97 1.64
CA ILE A 110 12.92 7.09 2.77
C ILE A 110 14.21 7.51 3.48
N ASP A 111 14.20 7.51 4.80
CA ASP A 111 15.31 7.89 5.68
C ASP A 111 15.60 6.85 6.78
N ASP A 112 14.79 5.80 6.86
CA ASP A 112 14.88 4.64 7.75
C ASP A 112 14.35 3.37 7.04
N TYR A 113 14.42 2.23 7.72
CA TYR A 113 13.98 0.95 7.16
C TYR A 113 12.48 0.93 6.86
N LYS A 114 12.10 0.46 5.67
CA LYS A 114 10.71 0.32 5.21
C LYS A 114 10.46 -1.03 4.55
N ILE A 115 9.21 -1.49 4.60
CA ILE A 115 8.70 -2.58 3.76
C ILE A 115 7.80 -1.96 2.68
N VAL A 116 8.11 -2.16 1.41
CA VAL A 116 7.33 -1.64 0.28
C VAL A 116 6.54 -2.79 -0.35
N VAL A 117 5.22 -2.67 -0.32
CA VAL A 117 4.31 -3.73 -0.75
C VAL A 117 3.60 -3.32 -2.03
N THR A 118 3.81 -4.06 -3.12
CA THR A 118 3.04 -3.87 -4.35
C THR A 118 1.73 -4.64 -4.22
N LYS A 119 0.61 -3.91 -4.10
CA LYS A 119 -0.75 -4.49 -4.08
C LYS A 119 -1.50 -4.28 -5.39
N SER A 120 -1.15 -3.24 -6.14
CA SER A 120 -1.58 -3.04 -7.53
C SER A 120 -1.36 -4.29 -8.37
N THR A 121 -2.37 -4.68 -9.15
CA THR A 121 -2.27 -5.77 -10.13
C THR A 121 -1.19 -5.44 -11.15
N ALA A 122 -0.17 -6.27 -11.25
CA ALA A 122 0.96 -6.03 -12.13
C ALA A 122 1.53 -7.33 -12.70
N GLU A 123 2.27 -7.21 -13.79
CA GLU A 123 2.97 -8.34 -14.39
C GLU A 123 4.11 -8.85 -13.50
N VAL A 124 4.47 -10.13 -13.68
CA VAL A 124 5.58 -10.77 -12.96
C VAL A 124 6.87 -9.94 -13.13
N GLY A 125 7.63 -9.80 -12.04
CA GLY A 125 8.87 -9.02 -12.02
C GLY A 125 8.70 -7.53 -11.72
N THR A 126 7.47 -7.03 -11.57
CA THR A 126 7.22 -5.62 -11.17
C THR A 126 7.82 -5.31 -9.80
N THR A 127 7.68 -6.20 -8.82
CA THR A 127 8.29 -6.04 -7.48
C THR A 127 9.81 -5.92 -7.54
N PHE A 128 10.46 -6.66 -8.45
CA PHE A 128 11.92 -6.54 -8.67
C PHE A 128 12.29 -5.18 -9.29
N ARG A 129 11.49 -4.68 -10.23
CA ARG A 129 11.66 -3.33 -10.78
C ARG A 129 11.52 -2.25 -9.70
N VAL A 130 10.52 -2.36 -8.81
CA VAL A 130 10.35 -1.47 -7.66
C VAL A 130 11.61 -1.46 -6.79
N LYS A 131 12.20 -2.64 -6.49
CA LYS A 131 13.46 -2.74 -5.74
C LYS A 131 14.59 -1.96 -6.39
N ASN A 132 14.80 -2.16 -7.69
CA ASN A 132 15.89 -1.51 -8.42
C ASN A 132 15.70 0.01 -8.48
N ILE A 133 14.48 0.48 -8.71
CA ILE A 133 14.16 1.91 -8.71
C ILE A 133 14.49 2.54 -7.35
N ILE A 134 14.07 1.92 -6.25
CA ILE A 134 14.37 2.44 -4.91
C ILE A 134 15.89 2.45 -4.65
N LEU A 135 16.62 1.38 -5.04
CA LEU A 135 18.08 1.32 -4.93
C LEU A 135 18.77 2.43 -5.75
N GLU A 136 18.28 2.73 -6.95
CA GLU A 136 18.79 3.81 -7.79
C GLU A 136 18.60 5.18 -7.11
N GLU A 137 17.43 5.44 -6.53
CA GLU A 137 17.18 6.70 -5.81
C GLU A 137 18.02 6.84 -4.54
N LEU A 138 18.21 5.75 -3.79
CA LEU A 138 19.12 5.73 -2.65
C LEU A 138 20.56 6.04 -3.07
N LYS A 139 21.01 5.46 -4.19
CA LYS A 139 22.33 5.74 -4.77
C LYS A 139 22.46 7.19 -5.21
N ASN A 140 21.43 7.77 -5.83
CA ASN A 140 21.41 9.18 -6.24
C ASN A 140 21.53 10.13 -5.04
N ARG A 141 21.05 9.69 -3.86
CA ARG A 141 21.11 10.41 -2.59
C ARG A 141 22.38 10.12 -1.77
N ASP A 142 23.26 9.24 -2.24
CA ASP A 142 24.43 8.73 -1.50
C ASP A 142 24.05 8.13 -0.12
N LEU A 143 22.93 7.42 -0.07
CA LEU A 143 22.42 6.77 1.15
C LEU A 143 22.47 5.25 1.03
N LYS A 144 22.67 4.60 2.17
CA LYS A 144 22.56 3.15 2.34
C LYS A 144 21.52 2.88 3.42
N ILE A 145 20.31 2.57 2.98
CA ILE A 145 19.16 2.29 3.82
C ILE A 145 18.63 0.92 3.39
N ASP A 146 18.48 0.01 4.35
CA ASP A 146 17.90 -1.30 4.09
C ASP A 146 16.38 -1.18 3.92
N PHE A 147 15.82 -1.97 3.02
CA PHE A 147 14.38 -2.05 2.80
C PHE A 147 14.03 -3.39 2.13
N ASP A 148 12.79 -3.83 2.32
CA ASP A 148 12.26 -5.01 1.65
C ASP A 148 11.15 -4.65 0.68
N VAL A 149 11.00 -5.47 -0.37
CA VAL A 149 9.91 -5.35 -1.33
C VAL A 149 9.10 -6.63 -1.34
N VAL A 150 7.77 -6.50 -1.37
CA VAL A 150 6.89 -7.66 -1.34
C VAL A 150 5.77 -7.47 -2.36
N SER A 151 5.36 -8.53 -3.04
CA SER A 151 4.09 -8.55 -3.78
C SER A 151 3.00 -9.05 -2.86
N ASN A 152 1.91 -8.29 -2.71
CA ASN A 152 0.70 -8.74 -2.03
C ASN A 152 -0.52 -8.45 -2.89
N PRO A 153 -0.83 -9.31 -3.89
CA PRO A 153 -1.99 -9.11 -4.74
C PRO A 153 -3.29 -9.01 -3.93
N GLU A 154 -4.34 -8.59 -4.61
CA GLU A 154 -5.68 -8.44 -4.05
C GLU A 154 -6.68 -9.25 -4.88
N PHE A 155 -7.74 -9.71 -4.23
CA PHE A 155 -8.81 -10.50 -4.83
C PHE A 155 -10.19 -9.97 -4.41
N LEU A 156 -10.27 -8.66 -4.12
CA LEU A 156 -11.46 -8.00 -3.62
C LEU A 156 -12.48 -7.79 -4.74
N LYS A 157 -13.78 -7.98 -4.45
CA LYS A 157 -14.85 -7.74 -5.42
C LYS A 157 -15.67 -6.52 -5.02
N GLU A 158 -15.88 -5.60 -5.97
CA GLU A 158 -16.72 -4.42 -5.73
C GLU A 158 -18.10 -4.84 -5.21
N GLY A 159 -18.55 -4.20 -4.13
CA GLY A 159 -19.78 -4.52 -3.42
C GLY A 159 -19.61 -5.52 -2.25
N THR A 160 -18.49 -6.23 -2.15
CA THR A 160 -18.16 -7.15 -1.04
C THR A 160 -16.73 -6.99 -0.51
N ALA A 161 -16.07 -5.88 -0.85
CA ALA A 161 -14.66 -5.62 -0.56
C ALA A 161 -14.29 -5.80 0.91
N VAL A 162 -15.12 -5.21 1.77
CA VAL A 162 -14.88 -5.19 3.21
C VAL A 162 -14.99 -6.60 3.75
N SER A 163 -16.05 -7.33 3.37
CA SER A 163 -16.21 -8.73 3.77
C SER A 163 -15.15 -9.66 3.18
N ASP A 164 -14.71 -9.43 1.95
CA ASP A 164 -13.66 -10.22 1.31
C ASP A 164 -12.31 -10.00 2.02
N PHE A 165 -12.01 -8.76 2.43
CA PHE A 165 -10.81 -8.43 3.20
C PHE A 165 -10.85 -9.07 4.60
N GLU A 166 -11.99 -9.02 5.29
CA GLU A 166 -12.16 -9.58 6.64
C GLU A 166 -12.16 -11.11 6.68
N SER A 167 -12.69 -11.76 5.63
CA SER A 167 -12.78 -13.21 5.54
C SER A 167 -11.47 -13.91 5.16
N GLY A 168 -10.45 -13.16 4.74
CA GLY A 168 -9.08 -13.67 4.58
C GLY A 168 -8.94 -14.71 3.47
N HIS A 169 -9.71 -14.62 2.39
CA HIS A 169 -9.53 -15.48 1.22
C HIS A 169 -8.15 -15.23 0.59
N GLU A 170 -7.19 -16.11 0.93
CA GLU A 170 -5.83 -16.27 0.38
C GLU A 170 -5.06 -14.95 0.15
N ILE A 171 -4.45 -14.43 1.22
CA ILE A 171 -3.49 -13.32 1.13
C ILE A 171 -2.12 -13.91 0.81
N ASP A 172 -1.82 -14.05 -0.47
CA ASP A 172 -0.49 -14.45 -0.92
C ASP A 172 0.50 -13.30 -0.76
N PHE A 173 1.67 -13.59 -0.20
CA PHE A 173 2.83 -12.70 -0.29
C PHE A 173 3.94 -13.40 -1.05
N TYR A 174 4.41 -12.76 -2.13
CA TYR A 174 5.55 -13.23 -2.90
C TYR A 174 6.71 -12.24 -2.72
N ASP A 175 7.75 -12.64 -2.00
CA ASP A 175 9.07 -12.00 -2.03
C ASP A 175 10.07 -12.90 -2.78
N SER A 176 11.15 -12.28 -3.26
CA SER A 176 12.38 -12.94 -3.67
C SER A 176 13.05 -13.81 -2.60
N THR A 177 12.67 -13.70 -1.31
CA THR A 177 13.27 -14.41 -0.18
C THR A 177 12.32 -14.78 0.98
N LEU A 178 11.09 -14.25 1.06
CA LEU A 178 10.14 -14.45 2.16
C LEU A 178 8.73 -14.79 1.65
N VAL A 179 8.02 -15.66 2.38
CA VAL A 179 6.58 -15.88 2.21
C VAL A 179 5.94 -15.51 3.54
N LEU A 180 5.07 -14.51 3.52
CA LEU A 180 4.23 -14.16 4.66
C LEU A 180 2.83 -14.72 4.36
N SER A 181 2.16 -15.30 5.35
CA SER A 181 0.74 -15.63 5.26
C SER A 181 0.02 -15.01 6.45
N TRP A 182 -1.16 -14.45 6.21
CA TRP A 182 -1.85 -13.69 7.25
C TRP A 182 -2.82 -14.57 8.03
N SER A 183 -2.37 -15.00 9.21
CA SER A 183 -3.22 -15.33 10.37
C SER A 183 -2.59 -14.75 11.65
N GLY A 184 -2.21 -13.47 11.58
CA GLY A 184 -1.46 -12.78 12.61
C GLY A 184 -0.05 -12.48 12.14
N ILE A 185 0.32 -11.20 12.18
CA ILE A 185 1.66 -10.72 11.87
C ILE A 185 2.68 -11.48 12.72
N ILE A 186 3.54 -12.28 12.08
CA ILE A 186 4.79 -12.73 12.66
C ILE A 186 5.90 -12.40 11.66
N LEU A 187 6.71 -11.41 12.04
CA LEU A 187 8.12 -11.33 11.67
C LEU A 187 8.85 -12.42 12.47
N PHE A 188 9.64 -13.27 11.81
CA PHE A 188 10.83 -13.85 12.43
C PHE A 188 12.04 -13.47 11.57
N PRO A 189 13.09 -12.89 12.15
CA PRO A 189 14.43 -13.07 11.63
C PRO A 189 14.96 -14.46 12.03
N GLU A 190 15.87 -15.00 11.22
CA GLU A 190 16.77 -16.14 11.44
C GLU A 190 16.42 -17.51 10.82
N THR A 191 17.33 -17.89 9.91
CA THR A 191 17.91 -19.22 9.63
C THR A 191 17.24 -20.21 8.68
N VAL A 192 18.13 -20.80 7.87
CA VAL A 192 18.03 -21.94 6.94
C VAL A 192 17.53 -21.54 5.55
N LEU A 193 18.39 -21.36 4.54
CA LEU A 193 19.11 -22.46 3.88
C LEU A 193 20.58 -22.10 3.55
N GLU A 194 21.49 -22.87 4.15
CA GLU A 194 22.69 -23.38 3.45
C GLU A 194 22.26 -24.33 2.32
#